data_AF-A0A970BDW7-F1
#
_entry.id   AF-A0A970BDW7-F1
#
_cell.length_a   1.000
_cell.length_b   1.000
_cell.length_c   1.000
_cell.angle_alpha   90.00
_cell.angle_beta   90.00
_cell.angle_gamma   90.00
#
_symmetry.space_group_name_H-M   'P 1'
#
loop_
_entity.id
_entity.type
_entity.pdbx_description
1 polymer ?
#
loop_
_entity_poly.entity_id
_entity_poly.type
_entity_poly.pdbx_seq_one_letter_code
_entity_poly.pdbx_strand_id
1 'polypeptide(L)'
;MMKNKNERETVKLEKGDKFVSTGDNVGFKIIRDLSDEQKEKIEKSTILLRTGQLFMHYWTDNLICTDRNDPEWQHKVMFFWKAEEPFPKKSLPPIFETFNVKHFLFQGDTSKITFRVGQATPWFGMPGLGEKHACEINDEKVTIPELYKLGFIEYIEQVELTNNNFDILTDKENYFFLIDERLTPFRNGNFYLDGNPIPINIAYSVGGIHIVKKTKLE
;
A
#
# COMPACT_ATOMS: atom_id res chain seq x y z
N MET A 1 -14.15 6.42 -25.55
CA MET A 1 -15.14 5.89 -24.58
C MET A 1 -14.44 4.90 -23.67
N MET A 2 -14.10 5.29 -22.44
CA MET A 2 -13.52 4.39 -21.45
C MET A 2 -14.66 3.68 -20.70
N LYS A 3 -14.75 2.36 -20.85
CA LYS A 3 -15.40 1.48 -19.88
C LYS A 3 -14.29 0.86 -19.04
N ASN A 4 -13.93 1.50 -17.92
CA ASN A 4 -13.27 0.77 -16.84
C ASN A 4 -14.36 -0.08 -16.16
N LYS A 5 -14.53 -1.30 -16.65
CA LYS A 5 -15.23 -2.35 -15.91
C LYS A 5 -14.16 -2.95 -15.00
N ASN A 6 -14.32 -2.84 -13.68
CA ASN A 6 -13.61 -3.71 -12.74
C ASN A 6 -13.86 -5.15 -13.22
N GLU A 7 -12.87 -5.76 -13.86
CA GLU A 7 -12.93 -7.16 -14.23
C GLU A 7 -12.91 -7.95 -12.92
N ARG A 8 -14.09 -8.47 -12.54
CA ARG A 8 -14.20 -9.48 -11.50
C ARG A 8 -13.47 -10.71 -12.04
N GLU A 9 -12.25 -10.96 -11.56
CA GLU A 9 -11.53 -12.18 -11.91
C GLU A 9 -12.31 -13.39 -11.37
N THR A 10 -12.76 -14.24 -12.28
CA THR A 10 -13.36 -15.53 -11.93
C THR A 10 -12.24 -16.50 -11.58
N VAL A 11 -11.90 -16.59 -10.29
CA VAL A 11 -10.92 -17.56 -9.80
C VAL A 11 -11.59 -18.91 -9.56
N LYS A 12 -11.01 -19.99 -10.07
CA LYS A 12 -11.42 -21.36 -9.70
C LYS A 12 -11.02 -21.59 -8.24
N LEU A 13 -12.01 -21.86 -7.39
CA LEU A 13 -11.76 -22.16 -5.98
C LEU A 13 -11.01 -23.47 -5.84
N GLU A 14 -9.95 -23.48 -5.03
CA GLU A 14 -9.21 -24.69 -4.71
C GLU A 14 -9.81 -25.36 -3.46
N LYS A 15 -9.64 -26.68 -3.34
CA LYS A 15 -10.13 -27.42 -2.18
C LYS A 15 -9.40 -26.94 -0.92
N GLY A 16 -10.16 -26.36 0.01
CA GLY A 16 -9.64 -25.85 1.29
C GLY A 16 -9.64 -24.33 1.41
N ASP A 17 -9.91 -23.61 0.32
CA ASP A 17 -10.09 -22.17 0.40
C ASP A 17 -11.32 -21.81 1.28
N LYS A 18 -11.16 -20.77 2.11
CA LYS A 18 -12.23 -20.19 2.92
C LYS A 18 -12.73 -18.89 2.28
N PHE A 19 -14.01 -18.62 2.40
CA PHE A 19 -14.64 -17.45 1.79
C PHE A 19 -15.67 -16.83 2.72
N VAL A 20 -15.89 -15.53 2.57
CA VAL A 20 -17.09 -14.86 3.07
C VAL A 20 -18.03 -14.62 1.89
N SER A 21 -19.28 -15.02 2.03
CA SER A 21 -20.33 -14.74 1.05
C SER A 21 -21.07 -13.47 1.46
N THR A 22 -21.32 -12.59 0.50
CA THR A 22 -22.13 -11.37 0.67
C THR A 22 -23.46 -11.47 -0.09
N GLY A 23 -23.90 -12.69 -0.40
CA GLY A 23 -25.10 -12.99 -1.17
C GLY A 23 -24.96 -14.28 -1.98
N ASP A 24 -26.01 -14.62 -2.73
CA ASP A 24 -26.18 -15.97 -3.29
C ASP A 24 -25.08 -16.41 -4.28
N ASN A 25 -24.39 -15.47 -4.94
CA ASN A 25 -23.42 -15.75 -6.00
C ASN A 25 -22.10 -14.95 -5.91
N VAL A 26 -21.82 -14.32 -4.77
CA VAL A 26 -20.60 -13.52 -4.58
C VAL A 26 -19.88 -13.98 -3.32
N GLY A 27 -18.63 -14.40 -3.50
CA GLY A 27 -17.74 -14.83 -2.43
C GLY A 27 -16.40 -14.11 -2.53
N PHE A 28 -15.86 -13.73 -1.38
CA PHE A 28 -14.54 -13.12 -1.25
C PHE A 28 -13.61 -14.09 -0.53
N LYS A 29 -12.43 -14.32 -1.09
CA LYS A 29 -11.43 -15.22 -0.51
C LYS A 29 -10.92 -14.65 0.81
N ILE A 30 -10.91 -15.48 1.84
CA ILE A 30 -10.22 -15.19 3.09
C ILE A 30 -8.74 -15.52 2.84
N ILE A 31 -7.90 -14.49 2.92
CA ILE A 31 -6.45 -14.61 2.74
C ILE A 31 -5.71 -14.66 4.08
N ARG A 32 -6.36 -14.29 5.17
CA ARG A 32 -5.86 -14.45 6.55
C ARG A 32 -6.87 -15.23 7.38
N ASP A 33 -6.49 -16.45 7.74
CA ASP A 33 -7.27 -17.29 8.65
C ASP A 33 -7.01 -16.84 10.09
N LEU A 34 -8.07 -16.38 10.76
CA LEU A 34 -7.98 -15.80 12.11
C LEU A 34 -8.51 -16.79 13.14
N SER A 35 -7.79 -16.93 14.24
CA SER A 35 -8.31 -17.55 15.46
C SER A 35 -9.47 -16.72 16.03
N ASP A 36 -10.32 -17.34 16.84
CA ASP A 36 -11.42 -16.61 17.48
C ASP A 36 -10.91 -15.53 18.44
N GLU A 37 -9.77 -15.76 19.08
CA GLU A 37 -9.08 -14.75 19.89
C GLU A 37 -8.61 -13.57 19.02
N GLN A 38 -7.99 -13.81 17.87
CA GLN A 38 -7.58 -12.73 16.95
C GLN A 38 -8.78 -11.91 16.48
N LYS A 39 -9.90 -12.56 16.12
CA LYS A 39 -11.14 -11.88 15.75
C LYS A 39 -11.62 -10.98 16.88
N GLU A 40 -11.72 -11.50 18.10
CA GLU A 40 -12.17 -10.74 19.27
C GLU A 40 -11.25 -9.53 19.55
N LYS A 41 -9.93 -9.72 19.45
CA LYS A 41 -8.96 -8.65 19.68
C LYS A 41 -9.03 -7.56 18.61
N ILE A 42 -9.25 -7.92 17.34
CA ILE A 42 -9.42 -6.95 16.26
C ILE A 42 -10.69 -6.11 16.48
N GLU A 43 -11.81 -6.74 16.85
CA GLU A 43 -13.07 -6.02 17.13
C GLU A 43 -12.95 -5.06 18.31
N LYS A 44 -12.08 -5.37 19.30
CA LYS A 44 -11.80 -4.52 20.47
C LYS A 44 -10.62 -3.58 20.27
N SER A 45 -10.01 -3.58 19.08
CA SER A 45 -8.83 -2.78 18.78
C SER A 45 -9.13 -1.29 18.97
N THR A 46 -8.11 -0.54 19.38
CA THR A 46 -8.23 0.91 19.58
C THR A 46 -7.31 1.72 18.68
N ILE A 47 -6.44 1.06 17.89
CA ILE A 47 -5.63 1.76 16.89
C ILE A 47 -6.51 2.41 15.82
N LEU A 48 -5.99 3.48 15.22
CA LEU A 48 -6.74 4.29 14.29
C LEU A 48 -6.97 3.57 12.96
N LEU A 49 -8.09 3.87 12.32
CA LEU A 49 -8.31 3.57 10.90
C LEU A 49 -7.79 4.75 10.07
N ARG A 50 -7.02 4.48 9.01
CA ARG A 50 -6.55 5.50 8.06
C ARG A 50 -6.82 5.05 6.63
N THR A 51 -7.31 5.96 5.82
CA THR A 51 -7.36 5.83 4.36
C THR A 51 -6.12 6.48 3.75
N GLY A 52 -5.57 5.89 2.71
CA GLY A 52 -4.45 6.50 1.98
C GLY A 52 -3.87 5.58 0.91
N GLN A 53 -3.42 6.17 -0.19
CA GLN A 53 -2.70 5.41 -1.22
C GLN A 53 -1.32 5.03 -0.69
N LEU A 54 -1.05 3.73 -0.63
CA LEU A 54 0.28 3.21 -0.32
C LEU A 54 1.21 3.42 -1.52
N PHE A 55 2.35 4.06 -1.28
CA PHE A 55 3.40 4.22 -2.27
C PHE A 55 4.65 3.43 -1.87
N MET A 56 5.49 3.15 -2.86
CA MET A 56 6.74 2.43 -2.71
C MET A 56 7.87 3.15 -3.45
N HIS A 57 9.09 3.02 -2.94
CA HIS A 57 10.32 3.28 -3.69
C HIS A 57 11.40 2.24 -3.38
N TYR A 58 12.37 2.14 -4.28
CA TYR A 58 13.50 1.22 -4.11
C TYR A 58 14.55 1.83 -3.18
N TRP A 59 15.25 0.99 -2.42
CA TRP A 59 16.20 1.43 -1.41
C TRP A 59 17.46 0.56 -1.42
N THR A 60 18.60 1.20 -1.15
CA THR A 60 19.90 0.56 -0.97
C THR A 60 20.68 1.35 0.06
N ASP A 61 21.57 0.71 0.84
CA ASP A 61 22.26 1.37 1.95
C ASP A 61 23.29 2.44 1.49
N ASN A 62 23.76 2.36 0.24
CA ASN A 62 24.75 3.26 -0.35
C ASN A 62 24.14 4.24 -1.36
N LEU A 63 23.25 5.14 -0.92
CA LEU A 63 22.63 6.17 -1.76
C LEU A 63 23.49 7.43 -1.88
N ILE A 64 24.69 7.28 -2.41
CA ILE A 64 25.57 8.42 -2.72
C ILE A 64 25.06 9.08 -4.00
N CYS A 65 24.65 10.35 -3.91
CA CYS A 65 24.32 11.15 -5.09
C CYS A 65 25.61 11.77 -5.65
N THR A 66 26.11 11.23 -6.76
CA THR A 66 27.20 11.83 -7.53
C THR A 66 26.67 12.71 -8.67
N ASP A 67 25.49 12.37 -9.21
CA ASP A 67 24.76 13.13 -10.22
C ASP A 67 23.25 13.03 -9.98
N ARG A 68 22.55 14.16 -9.82
CA ARG A 68 21.08 14.17 -9.63
C ARG A 68 20.32 13.77 -10.89
N ASN A 69 20.97 13.75 -12.06
CA ASN A 69 20.38 13.32 -13.33
C ASN A 69 20.63 11.85 -13.67
N ASP A 70 21.38 11.12 -12.83
CA ASP A 70 21.56 9.67 -12.99
C ASP A 70 20.19 8.96 -12.91
N PRO A 71 19.73 8.31 -13.99
CA PRO A 71 18.45 7.62 -14.00
C PRO A 71 18.35 6.53 -12.93
N GLU A 72 19.43 5.77 -12.67
CA GLU A 72 19.40 4.68 -11.70
C GLU A 72 19.20 5.24 -10.28
N TRP A 73 19.95 6.28 -9.93
CA TRP A 73 19.80 6.98 -8.66
C TRP A 73 18.40 7.59 -8.52
N GLN A 74 17.89 8.30 -9.55
CA GLN A 74 16.54 8.86 -9.53
C GLN A 74 15.46 7.80 -9.30
N HIS A 75 15.59 6.62 -9.91
CA HIS A 75 14.65 5.51 -9.72
C HIS A 75 14.67 4.90 -8.32
N LYS A 76 15.74 5.13 -7.53
CA LYS A 76 15.80 4.74 -6.12
C LYS A 76 15.18 5.80 -5.20
N VAL A 77 15.48 7.09 -5.41
CA VAL A 77 15.16 8.11 -4.39
C VAL A 77 14.20 9.21 -4.81
N MET A 78 13.97 9.43 -6.10
CA MET A 78 13.07 10.48 -6.60
C MET A 78 11.75 9.92 -7.10
N PHE A 79 11.82 8.83 -7.87
CA PHE A 79 10.64 8.22 -8.46
C PHE A 79 10.03 7.18 -7.54
N PHE A 80 8.71 7.18 -7.48
CA PHE A 80 7.94 6.21 -6.71
C PHE A 80 6.73 5.73 -7.51
N TRP A 81 6.13 4.66 -6.99
CA TRP A 81 5.03 3.94 -7.61
C TRP A 81 3.98 3.66 -6.56
N LYS A 82 2.73 3.46 -6.99
CA LYS A 82 1.73 2.82 -6.13
C LYS A 82 2.25 1.42 -5.74
N ALA A 83 2.04 1.02 -4.49
CA ALA A 83 2.60 -0.24 -3.97
C ALA A 83 2.12 -1.47 -4.75
N GLU A 84 0.88 -1.45 -5.24
CA GLU A 84 0.28 -2.48 -6.07
C GLU A 84 0.79 -2.53 -7.51
N GLU A 85 1.57 -1.54 -7.97
CA GLU A 85 2.00 -1.47 -9.37
C GLU A 85 2.93 -2.66 -9.69
N PRO A 86 2.57 -3.54 -10.64
CA PRO A 86 3.40 -4.68 -11.00
C PRO A 86 4.75 -4.26 -11.56
N PHE A 87 5.81 -5.00 -11.23
CA PHE A 87 7.17 -4.70 -11.71
C PHE A 87 7.28 -4.54 -13.25
N PRO A 88 6.67 -5.41 -14.09
CA PRO A 88 6.72 -5.25 -15.54
C PRO A 88 6.12 -3.95 -16.06
N LYS A 89 5.20 -3.33 -15.30
CA LYS A 89 4.63 -2.02 -15.68
C LYS A 89 5.53 -0.84 -15.35
N LYS A 90 6.54 -1.04 -14.50
CA LYS A 90 7.53 -0.02 -14.12
C LYS A 90 8.64 0.11 -15.18
N SER A 91 8.84 -0.90 -16.03
CA SER A 91 9.88 -0.96 -17.07
C SER A 91 11.27 -0.59 -16.55
N LEU A 92 11.63 -1.12 -15.37
CA LEU A 92 12.92 -0.91 -14.74
C LEU A 92 13.88 -2.06 -15.08
N PRO A 93 15.20 -1.85 -14.98
CA PRO A 93 16.15 -2.93 -15.16
C PRO A 93 15.91 -4.04 -14.12
N PRO A 94 16.01 -5.33 -14.47
CA PRO A 94 15.71 -6.44 -13.55
C PRO A 94 16.46 -6.42 -12.21
N ILE A 95 17.63 -5.77 -12.13
CA ILE A 95 18.38 -5.62 -10.88
C ILE A 95 17.57 -4.92 -9.78
N PHE A 96 16.59 -4.08 -10.15
CA PHE A 96 15.72 -3.40 -9.18
C PHE A 96 14.87 -4.36 -8.35
N GLU A 97 14.59 -5.58 -8.84
CA GLU A 97 13.90 -6.61 -8.05
C GLU A 97 14.75 -7.13 -6.88
N THR A 98 16.08 -6.91 -6.90
CA THR A 98 16.99 -7.30 -5.82
C THR A 98 17.15 -6.24 -4.75
N PHE A 99 16.66 -5.02 -4.99
CA PHE A 99 16.75 -3.93 -4.03
C PHE A 99 15.66 -4.03 -2.96
N ASN A 100 15.95 -3.48 -1.79
CA ASN A 100 14.95 -3.33 -0.75
C ASN A 100 13.85 -2.39 -1.24
N VAL A 101 12.63 -2.58 -0.74
CA VAL A 101 11.49 -1.71 -1.02
C VAL A 101 11.04 -1.08 0.28
N LYS A 102 10.96 0.26 0.30
CA LYS A 102 10.39 1.01 1.43
C LYS A 102 9.00 1.51 1.01
N HIS A 103 8.04 1.35 1.91
CA HIS A 103 6.66 1.80 1.72
C HIS A 103 6.39 3.05 2.53
N PHE A 104 5.58 3.95 1.99
CA PHE A 104 5.25 5.20 2.66
C PHE A 104 3.85 5.70 2.32
N LEU A 105 3.35 6.57 3.19
CA LEU A 105 2.12 7.34 3.01
C LEU A 105 2.43 8.82 3.10
N PHE A 106 1.69 9.62 2.33
CA PHE A 106 1.65 11.05 2.56
C PHE A 106 0.85 11.37 3.83
N GLN A 107 1.31 12.36 4.58
CA GLN A 107 0.65 12.80 5.81
C GLN A 107 0.70 14.32 5.95
N GLY A 108 -0.17 14.83 6.82
CA GLY A 108 -0.25 16.26 7.11
C GLY A 108 -0.74 17.09 5.92
N ASP A 109 -0.34 18.36 5.90
CA ASP A 109 -0.67 19.30 4.83
C ASP A 109 0.32 19.15 3.66
N THR A 110 -0.16 18.61 2.55
CA THR A 110 0.61 18.38 1.33
C THR A 110 0.42 19.47 0.28
N SER A 111 -0.23 20.60 0.61
CA SER A 111 -0.51 21.70 -0.32
C SER A 111 0.75 22.32 -0.96
N LYS A 112 1.90 22.18 -0.31
CA LYS A 112 3.20 22.65 -0.79
C LYS A 112 3.86 21.70 -1.80
N ILE A 113 3.30 20.51 -1.98
CA ILE A 113 3.84 19.45 -2.85
C ILE A 113 3.10 19.48 -4.17
N THR A 114 3.84 19.69 -5.25
CA THR A 114 3.35 19.44 -6.60
C THR A 114 3.61 17.98 -6.96
N PHE A 115 2.52 17.22 -7.18
CA PHE A 115 2.60 15.85 -7.64
C PHE A 115 2.75 15.80 -9.17
N ARG A 116 3.85 15.18 -9.63
CA ARG A 116 4.07 14.89 -11.05
C ARG A 116 3.80 13.42 -11.31
N VAL A 117 2.99 13.15 -12.32
CA VAL A 117 2.70 11.81 -12.79
C VAL A 117 3.13 11.71 -14.25
N GLY A 118 4.00 10.75 -14.53
CA GLY A 118 4.37 10.34 -15.87
C GLY A 118 4.04 8.87 -16.09
N GLN A 119 4.14 8.42 -17.33
CA GLN A 119 3.92 7.02 -17.68
C GLN A 119 5.23 6.34 -18.04
N ALA A 120 5.46 5.14 -17.52
CA ALA A 120 6.64 4.34 -17.88
C ALA A 120 6.56 3.92 -19.35
N THR A 121 7.60 4.20 -20.13
CA THR A 121 7.70 3.72 -21.52
C THR A 121 8.12 2.25 -21.55
N PRO A 122 7.63 1.44 -22.50
CA PRO A 122 8.07 0.05 -22.66
C PRO A 122 9.60 -0.03 -22.82
N TRP A 123 10.25 -0.84 -21.99
CA TRP A 123 11.71 -1.00 -21.98
C TRP A 123 12.11 -2.30 -21.26
N PHE A 124 13.37 -2.75 -21.44
CA PHE A 124 13.89 -4.02 -20.87
C PHE A 124 13.03 -5.26 -21.16
N GLY A 125 12.34 -5.30 -22.31
CA GLY A 125 11.42 -6.38 -22.67
C GLY A 125 10.10 -6.37 -21.89
N MET A 126 9.82 -5.30 -21.14
CA MET A 126 8.63 -5.15 -20.30
C MET A 126 7.63 -4.16 -20.93
N PRO A 127 6.32 -4.35 -20.70
CA PRO A 127 5.27 -3.55 -21.35
C PRO A 127 5.22 -2.10 -20.87
N GLY A 128 5.69 -1.79 -19.66
CA GLY A 128 5.60 -0.45 -19.09
C GLY A 128 4.16 -0.03 -18.80
N LEU A 129 3.85 1.24 -19.05
CA LEU A 129 2.54 1.86 -18.86
C LEU A 129 2.12 2.14 -17.41
N GLY A 130 2.93 1.76 -16.42
CA GLY A 130 2.71 2.09 -15.02
C GLY A 130 2.86 3.59 -14.75
N GLU A 131 2.17 4.08 -13.73
CA GLU A 131 2.23 5.49 -13.32
C GLU A 131 3.48 5.74 -12.47
N LYS A 132 4.44 6.46 -13.04
CA LYS A 132 5.66 6.90 -12.36
C LYS A 132 5.42 8.26 -11.71
N HIS A 133 5.62 8.34 -10.42
CA HIS A 133 5.36 9.55 -9.65
C HIS A 133 6.65 10.24 -9.23
N ALA A 134 6.59 11.56 -9.06
CA ALA A 134 7.62 12.39 -8.45
C ALA A 134 6.98 13.57 -7.71
N CYS A 135 7.74 14.17 -6.79
CA CYS A 135 7.30 15.35 -6.04
C CYS A 135 8.22 16.54 -6.33
N GLU A 136 7.60 17.71 -6.42
CA GLU A 136 8.28 18.99 -6.52
C GLU A 136 7.82 19.91 -5.38
N ILE A 137 8.74 20.71 -4.83
CA ILE A 137 8.45 21.81 -3.90
C ILE A 137 9.15 23.05 -4.46
N ASN A 138 8.42 24.14 -4.66
CA ASN A 138 8.93 25.36 -5.30
C ASN A 138 9.61 25.07 -6.66
N ASP A 139 8.98 24.23 -7.49
CA ASP A 139 9.47 23.79 -8.81
C ASP A 139 10.81 22.99 -8.81
N GLU A 140 11.31 22.60 -7.63
CA GLU A 140 12.47 21.72 -7.51
C GLU A 140 12.07 20.30 -7.15
N LYS A 141 12.65 19.30 -7.83
CA LYS A 141 12.43 17.88 -7.53
C LYS A 141 13.00 17.52 -6.16
N VAL A 142 12.14 16.99 -5.31
CA VAL A 142 12.47 16.56 -3.95
C VAL A 142 12.50 15.04 -3.89
N THR A 143 13.52 14.50 -3.21
CA THR A 143 13.65 13.06 -2.99
C THR A 143 12.71 12.59 -1.88
N ILE A 144 12.38 11.31 -1.88
CA ILE A 144 11.48 10.71 -0.89
C ILE A 144 12.09 10.79 0.52
N PRO A 145 13.40 10.55 0.74
CA PRO A 145 14.04 10.82 2.03
C PRO A 145 13.96 12.28 2.49
N GLU A 146 14.03 13.25 1.57
CA GLU A 146 13.84 14.67 1.90
C GLU A 146 12.39 14.95 2.31
N LEU A 147 11.40 14.39 1.60
CA LEU A 147 9.98 14.47 2.00
C LEU A 147 9.74 13.91 3.40
N TYR A 148 10.42 12.79 3.74
CA TYR A 148 10.35 12.19 5.07
C TYR A 148 10.92 13.13 6.14
N LYS A 149 12.11 13.70 5.91
CA LYS A 149 12.75 14.65 6.83
C LYS A 149 11.91 15.91 7.04
N LEU A 150 11.18 16.35 6.02
CA LEU A 150 10.27 17.49 6.08
C LEU A 150 8.92 17.17 6.74
N GLY A 151 8.66 15.90 7.07
CA GLY A 151 7.42 15.46 7.72
C GLY A 151 6.22 15.30 6.78
N PHE A 152 6.43 15.32 5.46
CA PHE A 152 5.36 15.17 4.47
C PHE A 152 4.95 13.72 4.22
N ILE A 153 5.80 12.78 4.58
CA ILE A 153 5.51 11.34 4.49
C ILE A 153 5.86 10.64 5.80
N GLU A 154 5.26 9.48 6.01
CA GLU A 154 5.67 8.50 7.01
C GLU A 154 6.06 7.20 6.32
N TYR A 155 7.21 6.64 6.69
CA TYR A 155 7.57 5.28 6.31
C TYR A 155 6.77 4.30 7.14
N ILE A 156 6.31 3.23 6.50
CA ILE A 156 5.52 2.19 7.15
C ILE A 156 5.91 0.79 6.68
N GLU A 157 5.60 -0.19 7.53
CA GLU A 157 5.72 -1.61 7.23
C GLU A 157 4.41 -2.32 7.60
N GLN A 158 4.01 -3.29 6.78
CA GLN A 158 2.87 -4.14 7.13
C GLN A 158 3.30 -5.15 8.19
N VAL A 159 2.47 -5.34 9.20
CA VAL A 159 2.71 -6.30 10.28
C VAL A 159 1.52 -7.25 10.34
N GLU A 160 1.81 -8.55 10.37
CA GLU A 160 0.76 -9.56 10.53
C GLU A 160 0.42 -9.75 12.01
N LEU A 161 -0.88 -9.88 12.29
CA LEU A 161 -1.36 -10.19 13.63
C LEU A 161 -1.11 -11.67 13.92
N THR A 162 -0.56 -11.94 15.09
CA THR A 162 -0.30 -13.28 15.62
C THR A 162 -0.83 -13.36 17.06
N ASN A 163 -0.91 -14.56 17.62
CA ASN A 163 -1.31 -14.71 19.03
C ASN A 163 -0.25 -14.16 20.02
N ASN A 164 0.92 -13.73 19.53
CA ASN A 164 2.04 -13.27 20.35
C ASN A 164 2.21 -11.74 20.37
N ASN A 165 1.41 -10.99 19.61
CA ASN A 165 1.60 -9.54 19.43
C ASN A 165 0.29 -8.73 19.50
N PHE A 166 -0.64 -9.13 20.37
CA PHE A 166 -1.92 -8.43 20.50
C PHE A 166 -1.80 -6.99 21.02
N ASP A 167 -0.70 -6.66 21.69
CA ASP A 167 -0.39 -5.32 22.20
C ASP A 167 -0.38 -4.26 21.09
N ILE A 168 -0.03 -4.63 19.85
CA ILE A 168 -0.04 -3.72 18.69
C ILE A 168 -1.44 -3.14 18.40
N LEU A 169 -2.51 -3.84 18.80
CA LEU A 169 -3.91 -3.40 18.60
C LEU A 169 -4.34 -2.31 19.60
N THR A 170 -3.45 -1.93 20.51
CA THR A 170 -3.68 -0.85 21.48
C THR A 170 -2.66 0.29 21.38
N ASP A 171 -1.58 0.11 20.63
CA ASP A 171 -0.55 1.12 20.40
C ASP A 171 -0.94 2.08 19.26
N LYS A 172 -1.68 3.13 19.61
CA LYS A 172 -2.18 4.15 18.68
C LYS A 172 -1.08 5.04 18.09
N GLU A 173 0.08 5.08 18.73
CA GLU A 173 1.16 5.96 18.33
C GLU A 173 1.97 5.35 17.19
N ASN A 174 2.26 4.05 17.28
CA ASN A 174 3.12 3.37 16.32
C ASN A 174 2.33 2.55 15.28
N TYR A 175 1.10 2.15 15.58
CA TYR A 175 0.31 1.27 14.72
C TYR A 175 -1.04 1.88 14.32
N PHE A 176 -1.51 1.51 13.14
CA PHE A 176 -2.84 1.82 12.65
C PHE A 176 -3.29 0.77 11.62
N PHE A 177 -4.59 0.75 11.33
CA PHE A 177 -5.12 0.02 10.20
C PHE A 177 -5.11 0.91 8.97
N LEU A 178 -4.41 0.49 7.91
CA LEU A 178 -4.50 1.09 6.60
C LEU A 178 -5.62 0.42 5.80
N ILE A 179 -6.54 1.20 5.27
CA ILE A 179 -7.69 0.74 4.49
C ILE A 179 -7.32 0.67 3.01
N ASP A 180 -7.52 -0.49 2.38
CA ASP A 180 -7.55 -0.63 0.92
C ASP A 180 -8.98 -0.38 0.41
N GLU A 181 -9.26 0.87 0.04
CA GLU A 181 -10.57 1.30 -0.42
C GLU A 181 -11.01 0.65 -1.75
N ARG A 182 -10.09 -0.01 -2.48
CA ARG A 182 -10.42 -0.75 -3.71
C ARG A 182 -11.13 -2.06 -3.39
N LEU A 183 -10.85 -2.63 -2.23
CA LEU A 183 -11.41 -3.89 -1.75
C LEU A 183 -12.55 -3.67 -0.76
N THR A 184 -12.31 -2.90 0.30
CA THR A 184 -13.31 -2.64 1.35
C THR A 184 -13.48 -1.14 1.61
N PRO A 185 -14.30 -0.44 0.80
CA PRO A 185 -14.63 0.96 1.06
C PRO A 185 -15.15 1.16 2.48
N PHE A 186 -14.70 2.24 3.14
CA PHE A 186 -15.13 2.58 4.50
C PHE A 186 -16.02 3.84 4.47
N ARG A 187 -17.28 3.71 4.86
CA ARG A 187 -18.27 4.79 4.80
C ARG A 187 -19.19 4.71 6.00
N ASN A 188 -19.53 5.86 6.59
CA ASN A 188 -20.45 5.94 7.73
C ASN A 188 -20.11 4.94 8.86
N GLY A 189 -18.83 4.76 9.16
CA GLY A 189 -18.35 3.88 10.23
C GLY A 189 -18.35 2.38 9.91
N ASN A 190 -18.63 1.97 8.67
CA ASN A 190 -18.72 0.57 8.27
C ASN A 190 -17.81 0.26 7.08
N PHE A 191 -17.25 -0.96 7.07
CA PHE A 191 -16.57 -1.55 5.91
C PHE A 191 -17.60 -2.22 5.01
N TYR A 192 -17.38 -2.21 3.70
CA TYR A 192 -18.31 -2.80 2.74
C TYR A 192 -17.63 -3.78 1.80
N LEU A 193 -18.27 -4.91 1.53
CA LEU A 193 -17.94 -5.84 0.44
C LEU A 193 -19.17 -6.02 -0.45
N ASP A 194 -19.02 -5.73 -1.75
CA ASP A 194 -20.12 -5.73 -2.73
C ASP A 194 -21.36 -4.94 -2.25
N GLY A 195 -21.13 -3.83 -1.54
CA GLY A 195 -22.20 -2.98 -0.99
C GLY A 195 -22.83 -3.48 0.32
N ASN A 196 -22.41 -4.63 0.84
CA ASN A 196 -22.90 -5.17 2.12
C ASN A 196 -21.93 -4.80 3.25
N PRO A 197 -22.44 -4.33 4.41
CA PRO A 197 -21.60 -4.01 5.55
C PRO A 197 -20.96 -5.28 6.11
N ILE A 198 -19.69 -5.19 6.47
CA ILE A 198 -18.93 -6.28 7.09
C ILE A 198 -18.20 -5.79 8.35
N PRO A 199 -17.97 -6.67 9.33
CA PRO A 199 -17.18 -6.34 10.50
C PRO A 199 -15.68 -6.18 10.17
N ILE A 200 -14.95 -5.50 11.06
CA ILE A 200 -13.54 -5.13 10.86
C ILE A 200 -12.63 -6.37 10.77
N ASN A 201 -12.94 -7.43 11.53
CA ASN A 201 -12.20 -8.68 11.45
C ASN A 201 -12.30 -9.35 10.06
N ILE A 202 -13.47 -9.28 9.40
CA ILE A 202 -13.67 -9.77 8.05
C ILE A 202 -12.92 -8.89 7.05
N ALA A 203 -12.95 -7.57 7.22
CA ALA A 203 -12.19 -6.64 6.38
C ALA A 203 -10.68 -6.96 6.43
N TYR A 204 -10.15 -7.30 7.61
CA TYR A 204 -8.76 -7.72 7.77
C TYR A 204 -8.50 -9.09 7.12
N SER A 205 -9.41 -10.05 7.32
CA SER A 205 -9.31 -11.41 6.78
C SER A 205 -9.27 -11.47 5.25
N VAL A 206 -10.00 -10.58 4.57
CA VAL A 206 -10.06 -10.54 3.10
C VAL A 206 -8.98 -9.65 2.47
N GLY A 207 -8.12 -9.03 3.27
CA GLY A 207 -7.10 -8.09 2.76
C GLY A 207 -7.59 -6.67 2.50
N GLY A 208 -8.79 -6.33 2.95
CA GLY A 208 -9.34 -4.97 2.80
C GLY A 208 -8.75 -3.94 3.75
N ILE A 209 -8.20 -4.39 4.89
CA ILE A 209 -7.38 -3.56 5.77
C ILE A 209 -6.08 -4.28 6.16
N HIS A 210 -5.08 -3.50 6.52
CA HIS A 210 -3.74 -3.98 6.91
C HIS A 210 -3.31 -3.31 8.21
N ILE A 211 -2.77 -4.06 9.16
CA ILE A 211 -2.08 -3.45 10.31
C ILE A 211 -0.71 -2.98 9.81
N VAL A 212 -0.43 -1.70 10.03
CA VAL A 212 0.84 -1.11 9.62
C VAL A 212 1.53 -0.47 10.82
N LYS A 213 2.85 -0.57 10.83
CA LYS A 213 3.75 0.02 11.82
C LYS A 213 4.46 1.20 11.19
N LYS A 214 4.51 2.33 11.88
CA LYS A 214 5.36 3.47 11.51
C LYS A 214 6.83 3.11 11.72
N THR A 215 7.65 3.40 10.73
CA THR A 215 9.09 3.14 10.77
C THR A 215 9.89 4.40 10.53
N LYS A 216 11.18 4.34 10.86
CA LYS A 216 12.14 5.40 10.55
C LYS A 216 12.93 5.04 9.31
N LEU A 217 13.46 6.07 8.64
CA LEU A 217 14.52 5.86 7.67
C LEU A 217 15.79 5.45 8.43
N GLU A 218 16.31 4.25 8.13
CA GLU A 218 17.56 3.70 8.67
C GLU A 218 18.78 4.37 8.06
#